data_AF-A0A293MM84-F1
#
_entry.id   AF-A0A293MM84-F1
#
_cell.length_a   1.000
_cell.length_b   1.000
_cell.length_c   1.000
_cell.angle_alpha   90.00
_cell.angle_beta   90.00
_cell.angle_gamma   90.00
#
_symmetry.space_group_name_H-M   'P 1'
#
loop_
_entity.id
_entity.type
_entity.pdbx_description
1 polymer ?
#
loop_
_entity_poly.entity_id
_entity_poly.type
_entity_poly.pdbx_seq_one_letter_code
_entity_poly.pdbx_strand_id
1 'polypeptide(L)'
;MRLWTQARQLGHRAACCMASAVAQQPNPVLDSCFDLFAHVTRFFGFKVVLLGLFNGQGLGSSCQAQIRITPHREYVKALMQNGRLVGAVLVGETDLEETFENLMFGQLDLSIIGEHLLDPSIDLEDYFD
;
A
#
# COMPACT_ATOMS: atom_id res chain seq x y z
N MET A 1 2.64 -1.22 -11.12
CA MET A 1 2.23 -2.64 -11.10
C MET A 1 1.25 -2.94 -12.25
N ARG A 2 1.47 -3.97 -13.08
CA ARG A 2 0.54 -4.35 -14.17
C ARG A 2 -0.31 -5.54 -13.73
N LEU A 3 -1.62 -5.53 -14.01
CA LEU A 3 -2.59 -6.59 -13.68
C LEU A 3 -2.13 -8.01 -14.06
N TRP A 4 -1.36 -8.13 -15.14
CA TRP A 4 -0.81 -9.42 -15.61
C TRP A 4 0.17 -10.07 -14.61
N THR A 5 1.00 -9.26 -13.93
CA THR A 5 1.96 -9.79 -12.95
C THR A 5 1.24 -10.36 -11.72
N GLN A 6 0.18 -9.67 -11.27
CA GLN A 6 -0.66 -10.13 -10.16
C GLN A 6 -1.41 -11.42 -10.53
N ALA A 7 -2.00 -11.47 -11.73
CA ALA A 7 -2.67 -12.69 -12.22
C ALA A 7 -1.69 -13.89 -12.27
N ARG A 8 -0.44 -13.66 -12.71
CA ARG A 8 0.59 -14.70 -12.71
C ARG A 8 0.94 -15.17 -11.30
N GLN A 9 1.13 -14.26 -10.35
CA GLN A 9 1.45 -14.58 -8.94
C GLN A 9 0.32 -15.37 -8.28
N LEU A 10 -0.93 -14.93 -8.46
CA LEU A 10 -2.14 -15.64 -8.01
C LEU A 10 -2.26 -17.04 -8.61
N GLY A 11 -2.06 -17.16 -9.93
CA GLY A 11 -2.11 -18.46 -10.63
C GLY A 11 -1.04 -19.42 -10.15
N HIS A 12 0.20 -18.95 -9.99
CA HIS A 12 1.31 -19.74 -9.46
C HIS A 12 1.00 -20.23 -8.03
N ARG A 13 0.52 -19.34 -7.16
CA ARG A 13 0.13 -19.69 -5.78
C ARG A 13 -0.94 -20.77 -5.75
N ALA A 14 -2.00 -20.63 -6.56
CA ALA A 14 -3.08 -21.61 -6.65
C ALA A 14 -2.54 -22.99 -7.09
N ALA A 15 -1.66 -23.02 -8.09
CA ALA A 15 -1.03 -24.25 -8.56
C ALA A 15 -0.19 -24.93 -7.47
N CYS A 16 0.64 -24.17 -6.74
CA CYS A 16 1.42 -24.71 -5.63
C CYS A 16 0.54 -25.28 -4.52
N CYS A 17 -0.54 -24.58 -4.13
CA CYS A 17 -1.48 -25.09 -3.13
C CYS A 17 -2.15 -26.39 -3.58
N MET A 18 -2.62 -26.47 -4.83
CA MET A 18 -3.22 -27.69 -5.38
C MET A 18 -2.22 -28.86 -5.40
N ALA A 19 -0.98 -28.61 -5.81
CA ALA A 19 0.07 -29.62 -5.83
C ALA A 19 0.42 -30.13 -4.42
N SER A 20 0.57 -29.22 -3.44
CA SER A 20 0.80 -29.59 -2.03
C SER A 20 -0.35 -30.40 -1.45
N ALA A 21 -1.61 -30.03 -1.76
CA ALA A 21 -2.78 -30.77 -1.32
C ALA A 21 -2.82 -32.20 -1.89
N VAL A 22 -2.52 -32.38 -3.18
CA VAL A 22 -2.43 -33.71 -3.81
C VAL A 22 -1.29 -34.53 -3.21
N ALA A 23 -0.15 -33.91 -2.91
CA ALA A 23 1.01 -34.56 -2.32
C ALA A 23 0.94 -34.76 -0.80
N GLN A 24 -0.17 -34.36 -0.14
CA GLN A 24 -0.32 -34.35 1.33
C GLN A 24 0.80 -33.59 2.06
N GLN A 25 1.30 -32.53 1.43
CA GLN A 25 2.31 -31.65 1.98
C GLN A 25 1.66 -30.42 2.64
N PRO A 26 2.36 -29.76 3.59
CA PRO A 26 1.87 -28.51 4.14
C PRO A 26 1.68 -27.45 3.05
N ASN A 27 0.79 -26.50 3.31
CA ASN A 27 0.58 -25.38 2.42
C ASN A 27 1.89 -24.60 2.21
N PRO A 28 2.18 -24.18 0.97
CA PRO A 28 3.36 -23.38 0.70
C PRO A 28 3.31 -22.07 1.49
N VAL A 29 4.47 -21.51 1.84
CA VAL A 29 4.56 -20.20 2.51
C VAL A 29 3.99 -19.12 1.59
N LEU A 30 3.22 -18.17 2.16
CA LEU A 30 2.67 -17.06 1.39
C LEU A 30 3.84 -16.19 0.90
N ASP A 31 3.83 -15.84 -0.39
CA ASP A 31 4.83 -14.94 -0.96
C ASP A 31 4.49 -13.50 -0.55
N SER A 32 5.50 -12.65 -0.37
CA SER A 32 5.33 -11.27 0.09
C SER A 32 4.49 -10.42 -0.87
N CYS A 33 4.35 -10.85 -2.13
CA CYS A 33 3.44 -10.23 -3.09
C CYS A 33 1.95 -10.28 -2.70
N PHE A 34 1.59 -11.01 -1.64
CA PHE A 34 0.24 -11.03 -1.07
C PHE A 34 0.09 -10.19 0.19
N ASP A 35 1.16 -9.60 0.71
CA ASP A 35 1.13 -8.87 1.98
C ASP A 35 0.54 -7.47 1.82
N LEU A 36 0.67 -6.86 0.64
CA LEU A 36 0.14 -5.53 0.35
C LEU A 36 -0.63 -5.48 -0.98
N PHE A 37 -1.86 -4.97 -0.92
CA PHE A 37 -2.58 -4.60 -2.14
C PHE A 37 -1.94 -3.36 -2.76
N ALA A 38 -1.55 -3.43 -4.03
CA ALA A 38 -1.04 -2.28 -4.76
C ALA A 38 -1.57 -2.29 -6.20
N HIS A 39 -2.09 -1.15 -6.66
CA HIS A 39 -2.64 -1.03 -8.00
C HIS A 39 -2.29 0.33 -8.60
N VAL A 40 -1.96 0.34 -9.89
CA VAL A 40 -1.65 1.57 -10.63
C VAL A 40 -2.54 1.64 -11.86
N THR A 41 -3.25 2.76 -12.01
CA THR A 41 -4.10 3.06 -13.15
C THR A 41 -3.91 4.50 -13.60
N ARG A 42 -4.56 4.89 -14.70
CA ARG A 42 -4.64 6.28 -15.16
C ARG A 42 -6.09 6.70 -15.26
N PHE A 43 -6.41 7.88 -14.73
CA PHE A 43 -7.76 8.45 -14.76
C PHE A 43 -7.68 9.94 -15.11
N PHE A 44 -8.40 10.36 -16.16
CA PHE A 44 -8.32 11.73 -16.71
C PHE A 44 -6.88 12.25 -16.92
N GLY A 45 -5.96 11.38 -17.35
CA GLY A 45 -4.56 11.74 -17.59
C GLY A 45 -3.65 11.67 -16.35
N PHE A 46 -4.22 11.64 -15.14
CA PHE A 46 -3.45 11.49 -13.90
C PHE A 46 -3.08 10.03 -13.64
N LYS A 47 -1.85 9.81 -13.18
CA LYS A 47 -1.45 8.55 -12.54
C LYS A 47 -2.24 8.40 -11.24
N VAL A 48 -2.81 7.23 -10.99
CA VAL A 48 -3.54 6.91 -9.76
C VAL A 48 -2.95 5.62 -9.18
N VAL A 49 -2.47 5.70 -7.95
CA VAL A 49 -1.90 4.58 -7.21
C VAL A 49 -2.75 4.33 -5.98
N LEU A 50 -3.13 3.06 -5.78
CA LEU A 50 -3.92 2.58 -4.66
C LEU A 50 -3.07 1.59 -3.88
N LEU A 51 -2.89 1.84 -2.58
CA LEU A 51 -2.04 1.01 -1.71
C LEU A 51 -2.84 0.55 -0.48
N GLY A 52 -2.64 -0.70 -0.06
CA GLY A 52 -3.23 -1.30 1.12
C GLY A 52 -4.75 -1.17 1.18
N LEU A 53 -5.26 -0.80 2.35
CA LEU A 53 -6.67 -0.55 2.62
C LEU A 53 -7.09 0.84 2.12
N PHE A 54 -6.80 1.17 0.86
CA PHE A 54 -6.91 2.52 0.26
C PHE A 54 -8.27 3.24 0.41
N ASN A 55 -9.36 2.48 0.56
CA ASN A 55 -10.71 3.02 0.77
C ASN A 55 -11.21 2.83 2.22
N GLY A 56 -10.35 2.37 3.13
CA GLY A 56 -10.64 2.20 4.54
C GLY A 56 -11.53 0.99 4.86
N GLN A 57 -11.58 0.00 3.97
CA GLN A 57 -12.39 -1.18 4.12
C GLN A 57 -12.05 -1.95 5.40
N GLY A 58 -13.04 -2.15 6.27
CA GLY A 58 -12.87 -2.90 7.52
C GLY A 58 -12.13 -2.16 8.64
N LEU A 59 -11.70 -0.90 8.46
CA LEU A 59 -10.93 -0.18 9.47
C LEU A 59 -11.78 0.40 10.62
N GLY A 60 -13.10 0.55 10.44
CA GLY A 60 -13.98 1.13 11.46
C GLY A 60 -13.72 2.62 11.71
N SER A 61 -14.16 3.13 12.86
CA SER A 61 -14.16 4.57 13.19
C SER A 61 -12.86 5.13 13.76
N SER A 62 -11.89 4.28 14.12
CA SER A 62 -10.60 4.71 14.68
C SER A 62 -9.58 5.11 13.61
N CYS A 63 -9.90 4.88 12.33
CA CYS A 63 -9.02 5.26 11.23
C CYS A 63 -9.06 6.77 11.01
N GLN A 64 -7.88 7.34 10.83
CA GLN A 64 -7.70 8.76 10.54
C GLN A 64 -7.18 8.94 9.12
N ALA A 65 -7.78 9.86 8.37
CA ALA A 65 -7.32 10.22 7.03
C ALA A 65 -6.52 11.52 7.08
N GLN A 66 -5.28 11.48 6.60
CA GLN A 66 -4.49 12.67 6.33
C GLN A 66 -4.52 12.96 4.83
N ILE A 67 -4.69 14.22 4.45
CA ILE A 67 -4.87 14.62 3.05
C ILE A 67 -3.98 15.81 2.72
N ARG A 68 -3.22 15.70 1.64
CA ARG A 68 -2.50 16.80 1.00
C ARG A 68 -3.04 17.01 -0.41
N ILE A 69 -3.36 18.25 -0.76
CA ILE A 69 -3.87 18.60 -2.08
C ILE A 69 -3.03 19.73 -2.64
N THR A 70 -2.41 19.49 -3.80
CA THR A 70 -1.77 20.52 -4.60
C THR A 70 -2.59 20.69 -5.89
N PRO A 71 -3.36 21.78 -6.04
CA PRO A 71 -4.26 21.96 -7.17
C PRO A 71 -3.57 21.72 -8.51
N HIS A 72 -4.24 20.97 -9.38
CA HIS A 72 -3.78 20.60 -10.73
C HIS A 72 -2.48 19.77 -10.80
N ARG A 73 -1.92 19.36 -9.66
CA ARG A 73 -0.68 18.59 -9.61
C ARG A 73 -0.89 17.22 -8.97
N GLU A 74 -1.33 17.21 -7.72
CA GLU A 74 -1.39 15.98 -6.94
C GLU A 74 -2.47 15.98 -5.84
N TYR A 75 -2.88 14.77 -5.48
CA TYR A 75 -3.69 14.48 -4.32
C TYR A 75 -3.10 13.27 -3.60
N VAL A 76 -2.86 13.41 -2.31
CA VAL A 76 -2.36 12.35 -1.44
C VAL A 76 -3.35 12.15 -0.31
N LYS A 77 -3.84 10.93 -0.14
CA LYS A 77 -4.61 10.51 1.03
C LYS A 77 -3.92 9.34 1.68
N ALA A 78 -3.49 9.52 2.93
CA ALA A 78 -2.94 8.48 3.78
C ALA A 78 -3.96 8.08 4.85
N LEU A 79 -4.15 6.78 5.06
CA LEU A 79 -5.03 6.24 6.08
C LEU A 79 -4.18 5.65 7.21
N MET A 80 -4.38 6.20 8.39
CA MET A 80 -3.65 5.86 9.60
C MET A 80 -4.54 5.08 10.57
N GLN A 81 -4.00 4.03 11.18
CA GLN A 81 -4.65 3.32 12.27
C GLN A 81 -3.62 2.84 13.27
N ASN A 82 -3.83 3.13 14.56
CA ASN A 82 -2.95 2.73 15.66
C ASN A 82 -1.48 3.10 15.40
N GLY A 83 -1.23 4.33 14.92
CA GLY A 83 0.12 4.81 14.61
C GLY A 83 0.69 4.30 13.29
N ARG A 84 -0.01 3.46 12.53
CA ARG A 84 0.52 2.82 11.31
C ARG A 84 -0.17 3.32 10.06
N LEU A 85 0.59 3.43 8.97
CA LEU A 85 0.04 3.63 7.64
C LEU A 85 -0.57 2.30 7.16
N VAL A 86 -1.87 2.29 6.82
CA VAL A 86 -2.61 1.07 6.46
C VAL A 86 -3.21 1.12 5.05
N GLY A 87 -3.28 2.30 4.44
CA GLY A 87 -3.73 2.46 3.07
C GLY A 87 -3.46 3.84 2.53
N ALA A 88 -3.40 3.96 1.21
CA ALA A 88 -3.20 5.25 0.56
C ALA A 88 -3.84 5.35 -0.83
N VAL A 89 -4.18 6.58 -1.20
CA VAL A 89 -4.54 6.96 -2.57
C VAL A 89 -3.60 8.08 -2.98
N LEU A 90 -2.80 7.85 -4.01
CA LEU A 90 -1.85 8.81 -4.57
C LEU A 90 -2.30 9.13 -6.00
N VAL A 91 -2.50 10.41 -6.30
CA VAL A 91 -2.92 10.88 -7.61
C VAL A 91 -1.95 11.94 -8.08
N GLY A 92 -1.49 11.84 -9.33
CA GLY A 92 -0.42 12.67 -9.88
C GLY A 92 0.96 12.03 -9.72
N GLU A 93 2.01 12.82 -9.94
CA GLU A 93 3.39 12.41 -9.71
C GLU A 93 3.76 12.84 -8.28
N THR A 94 3.58 11.93 -7.32
CA THR A 94 3.73 12.20 -5.88
C THR A 94 5.09 11.82 -5.32
N ASP A 95 5.81 10.91 -5.98
CA ASP A 95 7.08 10.33 -5.53
C ASP A 95 7.01 9.69 -4.12
N LEU A 96 5.83 9.20 -3.71
CA LEU A 96 5.56 8.62 -2.38
C LEU A 96 5.24 7.12 -2.44
N GLU A 97 5.15 6.55 -3.64
CA GLU A 97 4.67 5.19 -3.88
C GLU A 97 5.51 4.14 -3.15
N GLU A 98 6.83 4.19 -3.34
CA GLU A 98 7.78 3.24 -2.75
C GLU A 98 7.91 3.46 -1.25
N THR A 99 8.05 4.71 -0.82
CA THR A 99 8.07 5.11 0.58
C THR A 99 6.85 4.57 1.32
N PHE A 100 5.64 4.77 0.80
CA PHE A 100 4.40 4.32 1.45
C PHE A 100 4.25 2.80 1.43
N GLU A 101 4.65 2.13 0.34
CA GLU A 101 4.71 0.67 0.26
C GLU A 101 5.63 0.10 1.35
N ASN A 102 6.82 0.69 1.52
CA ASN A 102 7.78 0.27 2.55
C ASN A 102 7.26 0.52 3.98
N LEU A 103 6.60 1.67 4.24
CA LEU A 103 5.99 1.96 5.55
C LEU A 103 4.92 0.93 5.93
N MET A 104 4.10 0.52 4.96
CA MET A 104 3.05 -0.49 5.17
C MET A 104 3.66 -1.88 5.35
N PHE A 105 4.66 -2.24 4.52
CA PHE A 105 5.32 -3.55 4.58
C PHE A 105 6.09 -3.74 5.88
N GLY A 106 6.86 -2.74 6.30
CA GLY A 106 7.64 -2.75 7.54
C GLY A 106 6.78 -2.65 8.80
N GLN A 107 5.49 -2.29 8.67
CA GLN A 107 4.63 -1.94 9.80
C GLN A 107 5.38 -1.01 10.76
N LEU A 108 5.77 0.18 10.29
CA LEU A 108 6.45 1.14 11.15
C LEU A 108 5.43 1.89 12.02
N ASP A 109 5.84 2.23 13.25
CA ASP A 109 5.05 3.10 14.12
C ASP A 109 5.40 4.56 13.83
N LEU A 110 4.45 5.25 13.22
CA LEU A 110 4.54 6.64 12.77
C LEU A 110 3.88 7.59 13.78
N SER A 111 3.57 7.13 15.00
CA SER A 111 2.97 7.98 16.05
C SER A 111 3.81 9.23 16.36
N ILE A 112 5.14 9.16 16.17
CA ILE A 112 6.07 10.29 16.35
C ILE A 112 5.88 11.36 15.28
N ILE A 113 5.60 10.96 14.03
CA ILE A 113 5.35 11.87 12.92
C ILE A 113 3.92 12.43 13.02
N GLY A 114 2.97 11.60 13.49
CA GLY A 114 1.61 12.03 13.80
C GLY A 114 0.92 12.65 12.59
N GLU A 115 0.41 13.88 12.76
CA GLU A 115 -0.31 14.64 11.72
C GLU A 115 0.61 15.22 10.63
N HIS A 116 1.93 15.12 10.78
CA HIS A 116 2.89 15.69 9.85
C HIS A 116 3.34 14.70 8.75
N LEU A 117 2.72 13.52 8.63
CA LEU A 117 3.14 12.50 7.66
C LEU A 117 3.20 13.01 6.22
N LEU A 118 2.34 13.97 5.87
CA LEU A 118 2.28 14.53 4.52
C LEU A 118 2.98 15.88 4.39
N ASP A 119 3.67 16.35 5.43
CA ASP A 119 4.43 17.60 5.39
C ASP A 119 5.59 17.46 4.40
N PRO A 120 5.65 18.26 3.32
CA PRO A 120 6.71 18.17 2.33
C PRO A 120 8.11 18.52 2.86
N SER A 121 8.21 19.13 4.04
CA SER A 121 9.48 19.44 4.68
C SER A 121 10.09 18.27 5.46
N ILE A 122 9.30 17.22 5.71
CA ILE A 122 9.76 16.01 6.37
C ILE A 122 10.27 15.04 5.31
N ASP A 123 11.53 14.64 5.46
CA ASP A 123 12.06 13.52 4.69
C ASP A 123 11.64 12.21 5.36
N LEU A 124 10.75 11.48 4.70
CA LEU A 124 10.31 10.18 5.20
C LEU A 124 11.41 9.12 5.01
N GLU A 125 12.33 9.29 4.06
CA GLU A 125 13.38 8.33 3.74
C GLU A 125 14.38 8.13 4.91
N ASP A 126 14.57 9.16 5.74
CA ASP A 126 15.41 9.12 6.94
C ASP A 126 14.86 8.18 8.03
N TYR A 127 13.60 7.74 7.95
CA TYR A 127 12.98 6.84 8.93
C TYR A 127 13.15 5.35 8.58
N PHE A 128 13.81 5.03 7.45
CA PHE A 128 14.02 3.65 6.98
C PHE A 128 15.43 3.10 7.22
N ASP A 129 16.38 3.92 7.68
CA ASP A 129 17.77 3.52 7.96
C ASP A 129 17.96 2.75 9.29
#